data_AF-A0A925DHQ5-F1
#
_entry.id   AF-A0A925DHQ5-F1
#
_cell.length_a   1.000
_cell.length_b   1.000
_cell.length_c   1.000
_cell.angle_alpha   90.00
_cell.angle_beta   90.00
_cell.angle_gamma   90.00
#
_symmetry.space_group_name_H-M   'P 1'
#
loop_
_entity.id
_entity.type
_entity.pdbx_description
1 polymer ?
#
loop_
_entity_poly.entity_id
_entity_poly.type
_entity_poly.pdbx_seq_one_letter_code
_entity_poly.pdbx_strand_id
1 'polypeptide(L)'
;MTTEIAFDTLKMVERFQSAGFSADQARMTTTILAEVIAAEDTRIAERFSNKQDVTLELIGIRSDIHMLRQELRQESNTLRQESNTLRQEMKAMNADTKAELVRWVVGVGLLQMALISGLVLKLVH
;
A
#
# COMPACT_ATOMS: atom_id res chain seq x y z
N MET A 1 -27.21 14.84 -21.40
CA MET A 1 -28.29 14.17 -22.14
C MET A 1 -27.70 13.71 -23.46
N THR A 2 -27.32 12.45 -23.58
CA THR A 2 -26.97 11.84 -24.87
C THR A 2 -28.28 11.55 -25.59
N THR A 3 -28.56 12.29 -26.66
CA THR A 3 -29.68 12.01 -27.55
C THR A 3 -29.42 10.69 -28.25
N GLU A 4 -30.19 9.67 -27.88
CA GLU A 4 -30.16 8.36 -28.52
C GLU A 4 -30.81 8.49 -29.91
N ILE A 5 -30.00 8.42 -30.96
CA ILE A 5 -30.48 8.48 -32.34
C ILE A 5 -30.78 7.04 -32.76
N ALA A 6 -32.06 6.65 -32.74
CA ALA A 6 -32.48 5.31 -33.13
C ALA A 6 -32.30 5.07 -34.65
N PHE A 7 -31.78 3.88 -35.03
CA PHE A 7 -31.62 3.48 -36.42
C PHE A 7 -32.97 3.05 -37.02
N ASP A 8 -33.56 3.93 -37.83
CA ASP A 8 -34.84 3.67 -38.52
C ASP A 8 -34.61 2.90 -39.82
N THR A 9 -34.76 1.57 -39.73
CA THR A 9 -34.61 0.64 -40.86
C THR A 9 -35.63 0.90 -41.97
N LEU A 10 -36.87 1.29 -41.64
CA LEU A 10 -37.91 1.51 -42.63
C LEU A 10 -37.59 2.74 -43.49
N LYS A 11 -37.24 3.85 -42.85
CA LYS A 11 -36.83 5.08 -43.53
C LYS A 11 -35.56 4.90 -44.36
N MET A 12 -34.66 4.02 -43.93
CA MET A 12 -33.45 3.67 -44.68
C MET A 12 -33.78 2.86 -45.95
N VAL A 13 -34.68 1.87 -45.86
CA VAL A 13 -35.16 1.09 -47.00
C VAL A 13 -35.85 1.99 -48.03
N GLU A 14 -36.72 2.90 -47.58
CA GLU A 14 -37.39 3.88 -48.45
C GLU A 14 -36.38 4.78 -49.19
N ARG A 15 -35.33 5.22 -48.49
CA ARG A 15 -34.25 6.01 -49.10
C ARG A 15 -33.50 5.22 -50.18
N PHE A 16 -33.15 3.96 -49.92
CA PHE A 16 -32.48 3.13 -50.92
C PHE A 16 -33.37 2.89 -52.14
N GLN A 17 -34.66 2.62 -51.94
CA GLN A 17 -35.61 2.48 -53.05
C GLN A 17 -35.74 3.77 -53.86
N SER A 18 -35.80 4.93 -53.21
CA SER A 18 -35.83 6.23 -53.89
C SER A 18 -34.55 6.55 -54.67
N ALA A 19 -33.43 5.91 -54.31
CA ALA A 19 -32.15 6.00 -55.00
C ALA A 19 -31.99 4.97 -56.13
N GLY A 20 -33.02 4.15 -56.43
CA GLY A 20 -33.03 3.18 -57.53
C GLY A 20 -32.62 1.75 -57.15
N PHE A 21 -32.47 1.42 -55.86
CA PHE A 21 -32.26 0.03 -55.42
C PHE A 21 -33.55 -0.77 -55.55
N SER A 22 -33.43 -2.06 -55.89
CA SER A 22 -34.58 -2.97 -55.77
C SER A 22 -34.98 -3.13 -54.30
N ALA A 23 -36.25 -3.44 -54.07
CA ALA A 23 -36.78 -3.55 -52.70
C ALA A 23 -36.05 -4.63 -51.88
N ASP A 24 -35.60 -5.71 -52.52
CA ASP A 24 -34.89 -6.80 -51.85
C ASP A 24 -33.44 -6.43 -51.53
N GLN A 25 -32.76 -5.71 -52.43
CA GLN A 25 -31.43 -5.14 -52.14
C GLN A 25 -31.50 -4.13 -50.99
N ALA A 26 -32.45 -3.19 -51.04
CA ALA A 26 -32.63 -2.18 -50.01
C ALA A 26 -32.89 -2.80 -48.62
N ARG A 27 -33.73 -3.85 -48.56
CA ARG A 27 -33.99 -4.60 -47.33
C ARG A 27 -32.73 -5.32 -46.84
N MET A 28 -32.07 -6.09 -47.70
CA MET A 28 -30.87 -6.85 -47.34
C MET A 28 -29.77 -5.94 -46.79
N THR A 29 -29.46 -4.84 -47.49
CA THR A 29 -28.40 -3.91 -47.05
C THR A 29 -28.75 -3.21 -45.74
N THR A 30 -30.03 -2.85 -45.54
CA THR A 30 -30.47 -2.22 -44.29
C THR A 30 -30.44 -3.21 -43.12
N THR A 31 -30.83 -4.47 -43.34
CA THR A 31 -30.73 -5.52 -42.32
C THR A 31 -29.29 -5.77 -41.91
N ILE A 32 -28.37 -5.92 -42.87
CA ILE A 32 -26.94 -6.08 -42.58
C ILE A 32 -26.40 -4.87 -41.80
N LEU A 33 -26.78 -3.65 -42.18
CA LEU A 33 -26.32 -2.47 -41.47
C LEU A 33 -26.87 -2.39 -40.04
N ALA A 34 -28.14 -2.76 -39.84
CA ALA A 34 -28.74 -2.83 -38.51
C ALA A 34 -28.03 -3.86 -37.61
N GLU A 35 -27.67 -5.02 -38.15
CA GLU A 35 -26.90 -6.05 -37.44
C GLU A 35 -25.50 -5.55 -37.06
N VAL A 36 -24.79 -4.88 -37.97
CA VAL A 36 -23.46 -4.31 -37.70
C VAL A 36 -23.54 -3.23 -36.62
N ILE A 37 -24.54 -2.35 -36.68
CA ILE A 37 -24.74 -1.29 -35.68
C ILE A 37 -25.03 -1.90 -34.31
N ALA A 38 -25.95 -2.88 -34.22
CA ALA A 38 -26.29 -3.53 -32.96
C ALA A 38 -25.09 -4.28 -32.34
N ALA A 39 -24.28 -4.95 -33.17
CA ALA A 39 -23.06 -5.61 -32.72
C ALA A 39 -22.02 -4.60 -32.21
N GLU A 40 -21.89 -3.45 -32.86
CA GLU A 40 -20.92 -2.44 -32.49
C GLU A 40 -21.35 -1.64 -31.25
N ASP A 41 -22.64 -1.35 -31.08
CA ASP A 41 -23.19 -0.76 -29.86
C ASP A 41 -22.92 -1.65 -28.64
N THR A 42 -23.11 -2.96 -28.79
CA THR A 42 -22.80 -3.94 -27.73
C THR A 42 -21.31 -3.90 -27.37
N ARG A 43 -20.42 -3.95 -28.36
CA ARG A 43 -18.96 -3.88 -28.14
C ARG A 43 -18.52 -2.58 -27.51
N ILE A 44 -19.13 -1.46 -27.92
CA ILE A 44 -18.86 -0.14 -27.36
C ILE A 44 -19.24 -0.13 -25.87
N ALA A 45 -20.43 -0.62 -25.53
CA ALA A 45 -20.91 -0.72 -24.16
C ALA A 45 -19.97 -1.58 -23.29
N GLU A 46 -19.59 -2.77 -23.77
CA GLU A 46 -18.63 -3.65 -23.08
C GLU A 46 -17.28 -2.96 -22.86
N ARG A 47 -16.74 -2.30 -23.89
CA ARG A 47 -15.46 -1.58 -23.80
C ARG A 47 -15.52 -0.43 -22.80
N PHE A 48 -16.63 0.31 -22.74
CA PHE A 48 -16.79 1.39 -21.76
C PHE A 48 -16.91 0.85 -20.33
N SER A 49 -17.65 -0.26 -20.14
CA SER A 49 -17.70 -0.95 -18.83
C SER A 49 -16.31 -1.37 -18.38
N ASN A 50 -15.56 -2.08 -19.23
CA ASN A 50 -14.21 -2.54 -18.90
C ASN A 50 -13.26 -1.38 -18.54
N LYS A 51 -13.36 -0.24 -19.26
CA LYS A 51 -12.55 0.94 -18.92
C LYS A 51 -12.93 1.54 -17.57
N GLN A 52 -14.21 1.54 -17.23
CA GLN A 52 -14.69 1.99 -15.93
C GLN A 52 -14.16 1.09 -14.82
N ASP A 53 -14.24 -0.23 -15.00
CA ASP A 53 -13.74 -1.22 -14.04
C ASP A 53 -12.23 -1.07 -13.80
N VAL A 54 -11.44 -0.96 -14.88
CA VAL A 54 -9.99 -0.70 -14.78
C VAL A 54 -9.69 0.62 -14.05
N THR A 55 -10.52 1.64 -14.25
CA THR A 55 -10.34 2.92 -13.56
C THR A 55 -10.62 2.78 -12.06
N LEU A 56 -11.64 2.00 -11.67
CA LEU A 56 -11.95 1.71 -10.28
C LEU A 56 -10.84 0.89 -9.62
N GLU A 57 -10.34 -0.15 -10.28
CA GLU A 57 -9.19 -0.93 -9.80
C GLU A 57 -7.95 -0.07 -9.62
N LEU A 58 -7.65 0.84 -10.55
CA LEU A 58 -6.51 1.74 -10.46
C LEU A 58 -6.63 2.70 -9.26
N ILE A 59 -7.84 3.18 -8.96
CA ILE A 59 -8.11 4.00 -7.78
C ILE A 59 -7.89 3.18 -6.51
N GLY A 60 -8.40 1.94 -6.47
CA GLY A 60 -8.19 1.01 -5.37
C GLY A 60 -6.70 0.75 -5.10
N ILE A 61 -5.97 0.33 -6.12
CA ILE A 61 -4.52 0.06 -6.03
C ILE A 61 -3.75 1.31 -5.57
N ARG A 62 -4.11 2.50 -6.08
CA ARG A 62 -3.47 3.74 -5.63
C ARG A 62 -3.72 4.00 -4.15
N SER A 63 -4.95 3.78 -3.68
CA SER A 63 -5.30 3.89 -2.25
C SER A 63 -4.48 2.91 -1.41
N ASP A 64 -4.42 1.65 -1.82
CA ASP A 64 -3.67 0.61 -1.10
C ASP A 64 -2.17 0.92 -1.03
N ILE A 65 -1.58 1.42 -2.13
CA ILE A 65 -0.19 1.88 -2.15
C ILE A 65 0.02 3.03 -1.15
N HIS A 66 -0.93 3.96 -1.04
CA HIS A 66 -0.83 5.05 -0.08
C HIS A 66 -0.92 4.55 1.37
N MET A 67 -1.83 3.62 1.65
CA MET A 67 -1.96 3.00 2.97
C MET A 67 -0.69 2.24 3.37
N LEU A 68 -0.19 1.35 2.49
CA LEU A 68 1.04 0.59 2.74
C LEU A 68 2.25 1.51 2.96
N ARG A 69 2.35 2.61 2.22
CA ARG A 69 3.42 3.60 2.45
C ARG A 69 3.31 4.29 3.81
N GLN A 70 2.11 4.53 4.30
CA GLN A 70 1.90 5.12 5.63
C GLN A 70 2.24 4.11 6.72
N GLU A 71 1.77 2.87 6.60
CA GLU A 71 2.08 1.78 7.53
C GLU A 71 3.59 1.55 7.63
N LEU A 72 4.30 1.43 6.50
CA LEU A 72 5.76 1.26 6.48
C LEU A 72 6.49 2.45 7.13
N ARG A 73 6.01 3.68 6.93
CA ARG A 73 6.60 4.85 7.59
C ARG A 73 6.36 4.83 9.10
N GLN A 74 5.17 4.44 9.52
CA GLN A 74 4.83 4.33 10.94
C GLN A 74 5.68 3.25 11.60
N GLU A 75 5.75 2.05 11.04
CA GLU A 75 6.56 0.95 11.55
C GLU A 75 8.05 1.33 11.60
N SER A 76 8.57 1.97 10.55
CA SER A 76 9.96 2.46 10.56
C SER A 76 10.22 3.48 11.67
N ASN A 77 9.25 4.33 12.01
CA ASN A 77 9.40 5.31 13.09
C ASN A 77 9.33 4.62 14.46
N THR A 78 8.40 3.68 14.64
CA THR A 78 8.27 2.87 15.86
C THR A 78 9.58 2.11 16.14
N LEU A 79 10.12 1.40 15.15
CA LEU A 79 11.36 0.65 15.29
C LEU A 79 12.56 1.55 15.64
N ARG A 80 12.62 2.76 15.08
CA ARG A 80 13.66 3.75 15.44
C ARG A 80 13.52 4.21 16.89
N GLN A 81 12.29 4.43 17.35
CA GLN A 81 12.02 4.81 18.73
C GLN A 81 12.40 3.69 19.69
N GLU A 82 11.95 2.46 19.43
CA GLU A 82 12.30 1.27 20.23
C GLU A 82 13.81 1.06 20.29
N SER A 83 14.51 1.19 19.17
CA SER A 83 15.97 1.09 19.14
C SER A 83 16.65 2.16 20.00
N ASN A 84 16.14 3.38 20.01
CA ASN A 84 16.67 4.46 20.86
C ASN A 84 16.40 4.18 22.34
N THR A 85 15.20 3.73 22.68
CA THR A 85 14.83 3.34 24.06
C THR A 85 15.74 2.22 24.56
N LEU A 86 15.87 1.12 23.79
CA LEU A 86 16.75 0.01 24.15
C LEU A 86 18.21 0.44 24.32
N ARG A 87 18.71 1.35 23.47
CA ARG A 87 20.06 1.91 23.62
C ARG A 87 20.21 2.72 24.90
N GLN A 88 19.18 3.46 25.33
CA GLN A 88 19.19 4.21 26.58
C GLN A 88 19.14 3.28 27.79
N GLU A 89 18.27 2.28 27.76
CA GLU A 89 18.17 1.25 28.81
C GLU A 89 19.51 0.51 28.98
N MET A 90 20.13 0.07 27.88
CA MET A 90 21.45 -0.57 27.91
C MET A 90 22.53 0.32 28.50
N LYS A 91 22.53 1.63 28.18
CA LYS A 91 23.47 2.58 28.79
C LYS A 91 23.23 2.74 30.28
N ALA A 92 21.97 2.81 30.72
CA ALA A 92 21.60 2.92 32.11
C ALA A 92 22.02 1.68 32.90
N MET A 93 21.70 0.48 32.41
CA MET A 93 22.11 -0.78 33.03
C MET A 93 23.63 -0.92 33.11
N ASN A 94 24.35 -0.54 32.06
CA ASN A 94 25.82 -0.56 32.08
C ASN A 94 26.41 0.42 33.10
N ALA A 95 25.82 1.61 33.25
CA ALA A 95 26.23 2.56 34.28
C ALA A 95 25.96 2.04 35.69
N ASP A 96 24.79 1.44 35.89
CA ASP A 96 24.38 0.83 37.17
C ASP A 96 25.30 -0.34 37.56
N THR A 97 25.57 -1.25 36.63
CA THR A 97 26.51 -2.36 36.84
C THR A 97 27.92 -1.86 37.17
N LYS A 98 28.40 -0.81 36.48
CA LYS A 98 29.71 -0.20 36.80
C LYS A 98 29.72 0.42 38.20
N ALA A 99 28.65 1.11 38.59
CA ALA A 99 28.53 1.70 39.92
C ALA A 99 28.51 0.63 41.01
N GLU A 100 27.76 -0.45 40.80
CA GLU A 100 27.73 -1.59 41.71
C GLU A 100 29.11 -2.26 41.82
N LEU A 101 29.80 -2.49 40.70
CA LEU A 101 31.16 -3.03 40.70
C LEU A 101 32.13 -2.13 41.48
N VAL A 102 32.10 -0.81 41.27
CA VAL A 102 32.93 0.13 42.03
C VAL A 102 32.62 0.03 43.52
N ARG A 103 31.35 -0.01 43.91
CA ARG A 103 30.93 -0.15 45.30
C ARG A 103 31.48 -1.43 45.93
N TRP A 104 31.38 -2.57 45.24
CA TRP A 104 31.92 -3.85 45.71
C TRP A 104 33.44 -3.83 45.82
N VAL A 105 34.14 -3.33 44.81
CA VAL A 105 35.61 -3.24 44.80
C VAL A 105 36.13 -2.35 45.92
N VAL A 106 35.50 -1.20 46.16
CA VAL A 106 35.85 -0.31 47.27
C VAL A 106 35.59 -0.99 48.61
N GLY A 107 34.45 -1.67 48.76
CA GLY A 107 34.12 -2.41 49.99
C GLY A 107 35.14 -3.50 50.31
N VAL A 108 35.52 -4.32 49.32
CA VAL A 108 36.54 -5.37 49.46
C VAL A 108 37.92 -4.76 49.75
N GLY A 109 38.30 -3.69 49.06
CA GLY A 109 39.58 -3.01 49.27
C GLY A 109 39.74 -2.45 50.69
N LEU A 110 38.70 -1.81 51.23
CA LEU A 110 38.70 -1.33 52.61
C LEU A 110 38.82 -2.47 53.63
N LEU A 111 38.09 -3.57 53.42
CA LEU A 111 38.19 -4.76 54.27
C LEU A 111 39.61 -5.35 54.24
N GLN A 112 40.20 -5.49 53.05
CA GLN A 112 41.57 -5.99 52.90
C GLN A 112 42.59 -5.10 53.63
N MET A 113 42.47 -3.78 53.51
CA MET A 113 43.37 -2.83 54.21
C MET A 113 43.22 -2.92 55.74
N ALA A 114 42.00 -3.09 56.24
CA ALA A 114 41.74 -3.30 57.67
C ALA A 114 42.38 -4.62 58.17
N LEU A 115 42.25 -5.71 57.39
CA LEU A 115 42.86 -7.01 57.72
C LEU A 115 44.39 -6.94 57.74
N ILE A 116 45.01 -6.31 56.73
CA ILE A 116 46.46 -6.10 56.68
C ILE A 116 46.92 -5.27 57.89
N SER A 117 46.22 -4.18 58.21
CA SER A 117 46.54 -3.32 59.35
C SER A 117 46.48 -4.08 60.68
N GLY A 118 45.44 -4.91 60.87
CA GLY A 118 45.31 -5.76 62.05
C GLY A 118 46.42 -6.82 62.17
N LEU A 119 46.82 -7.43 61.05
CA LEU A 119 47.94 -8.38 61.02
C LEU A 119 49.27 -7.71 61.36
N VAL A 120 49.56 -6.53 60.80
CA VAL A 120 50.78 -5.77 61.10
C VAL A 120 50.82 -5.40 62.59
N LEU A 121 49.71 -4.92 63.16
CA LEU A 121 49.63 -4.58 64.58
C LEU A 121 49.92 -5.79 65.48
N LYS A 122 49.36 -6.97 65.13
CA LYS A 122 49.58 -8.24 65.83
C LYS A 122 51.02 -8.78 65.70
N LEU A 123 51.75 -8.40 64.66
CA LEU A 123 53.17 -8.79 64.49
C LEU A 123 54.13 -7.86 65.22
N VAL A 124 53.73 -6.61 65.47
CA VAL A 124 54.56 -5.60 66.13
C VAL A 124 54.39 -5.60 67.65
N HIS A 125 53.20 -5.99 68.17
CA HIS A 125 52.95 -6.24 69.59
C HIS A 125 53.04 -7.74 69.91
#